data_AF-A0AAV3EIW4-F1
#
_entry.id   AF-A0AAV3EIW4-F1
#
_cell.length_a   1.000
_cell.length_b   1.000
_cell.length_c   1.000
_cell.angle_alpha   90.00
_cell.angle_beta   90.00
_cell.angle_gamma   90.00
#
_symmetry.space_group_name_H-M   'P 1'
#
loop_
_entity.id
_entity.type
_entity.pdbx_description
1 polymer ?
#
loop_
_entity_poly.entity_id
_entity_poly.type
_entity_poly.pdbx_seq_one_letter_code
_entity_poly.pdbx_strand_id
1 'polypeptide(L)'
;MNYKLRNLIGIVAFICILLVTINLDFILKTVDIKILGKEFVGIKDGKIFLSSIDTNKLTKDDLVKYIMYNLQEINLKNLDEYKFSIHSKDINTEDSYIERFNINIDENFESSLYKSLDLLDKNKDLYLKIFLKNNEKIYMSDIFVVNIDDGLYQSYENVITLNDYTIKGITSLVNIPENINISSNSKFTITANFNENKISGLSIDYDKNNKKIIIGNLVPGKQYLNVEIIADENSSNKMKFIIPKLLMEHDSEIQSYFVKIYYQVLKRYPTEKEYSENLHNILDNTVDLKSILVDIILSDEFDRMNTTPKEMVDSIYFLSNKKVINGRLSIITLEEFNTKLSSAEFINEAKLEILDKFLNMESSKEYMESILNF
;
A
#
# COMPACT_ATOMS: atom_id res chain seq x y z
N MET A 1 -68.00 -11.30 -33.85
CA MET A 1 -67.19 -11.98 -32.81
C MET A 1 -67.27 -11.16 -31.53
N ASN A 2 -67.74 -11.76 -30.43
CA ASN A 2 -68.17 -11.05 -29.20
C ASN A 2 -66.97 -10.39 -28.49
N TYR A 3 -67.06 -9.11 -28.11
CA TYR A 3 -65.92 -8.33 -27.59
C TYR A 3 -65.23 -8.98 -26.38
N LYS A 4 -66.01 -9.66 -25.53
CA LYS A 4 -65.52 -10.45 -24.38
C LYS A 4 -64.65 -11.64 -24.80
N LEU A 5 -65.01 -12.31 -25.89
CA LEU A 5 -64.25 -13.46 -26.42
C LEU A 5 -62.90 -13.00 -27.00
N ARG A 6 -62.87 -11.82 -27.62
CA ARG A 6 -61.65 -11.25 -28.21
C ARG A 6 -60.64 -10.82 -27.12
N ASN A 7 -61.11 -10.25 -26.01
CA ASN A 7 -60.26 -9.92 -24.86
C ASN A 7 -59.76 -11.17 -24.12
N LEU A 8 -60.58 -12.22 -24.01
CA LEU A 8 -60.15 -13.49 -23.41
C LEU A 8 -59.03 -14.14 -24.23
N ILE A 9 -59.17 -14.16 -25.57
CA ILE A 9 -58.13 -14.66 -26.48
C ILE A 9 -56.85 -13.83 -26.36
N GLY A 10 -56.95 -12.50 -26.23
CA GLY A 10 -55.79 -11.62 -26.01
C GLY A 10 -55.05 -11.89 -24.71
N ILE A 11 -55.76 -12.10 -23.61
CA ILE A 11 -55.16 -12.42 -22.30
C ILE A 11 -54.53 -13.81 -22.30
N VAL A 12 -55.21 -14.81 -22.87
CA VAL A 12 -54.67 -16.17 -22.99
C VAL A 12 -53.44 -16.19 -23.89
N ALA A 13 -53.46 -15.45 -25.01
CA ALA A 13 -52.29 -15.31 -25.87
C ALA A 13 -51.14 -14.62 -25.13
N PHE A 14 -51.40 -13.58 -24.34
CA PHE A 14 -50.38 -12.90 -23.55
C PHE A 14 -49.79 -13.79 -22.45
N ILE A 15 -50.62 -14.56 -21.73
CA ILE A 15 -50.15 -15.53 -20.72
C ILE A 15 -49.35 -16.66 -21.39
N CYS A 16 -49.80 -17.16 -22.55
CA CYS A 16 -49.06 -18.16 -23.32
C CYS A 16 -47.72 -17.59 -23.81
N ILE A 17 -47.69 -16.36 -24.30
CA ILE A 17 -46.43 -15.69 -24.68
C ILE A 17 -45.55 -15.55 -23.46
N LEU A 18 -46.05 -15.05 -22.33
CA LEU A 18 -45.27 -14.88 -21.10
C LEU A 18 -44.72 -16.22 -20.57
N LEU A 19 -45.53 -17.28 -20.57
CA LEU A 19 -45.12 -18.63 -20.19
C LEU A 19 -44.10 -19.20 -21.18
N VAL A 20 -44.26 -18.93 -22.48
CA VAL A 20 -43.29 -19.32 -23.51
C VAL A 20 -41.99 -18.53 -23.35
N THR A 21 -42.02 -17.24 -23.01
CA THR A 21 -40.83 -16.42 -22.77
C THR A 21 -40.10 -16.84 -21.50
N ILE A 22 -40.83 -17.15 -20.42
CA ILE A 22 -40.25 -17.68 -19.17
C ILE A 22 -39.66 -19.08 -19.40
N ASN A 23 -40.35 -19.95 -20.16
CA ASN A 23 -39.78 -21.22 -20.57
C ASN A 23 -38.63 -21.06 -21.56
N LEU A 24 -38.64 -20.04 -22.43
CA LEU A 24 -37.54 -19.75 -23.35
C LEU A 24 -36.31 -19.25 -22.59
N ASP A 25 -36.45 -18.42 -21.57
CA ASP A 25 -35.34 -18.03 -20.69
C ASP A 25 -34.78 -19.23 -19.92
N PHE A 26 -35.67 -20.12 -19.44
CA PHE A 26 -35.26 -21.36 -18.78
C PHE A 26 -34.58 -22.33 -19.76
N ILE A 27 -35.13 -22.49 -20.96
CA ILE A 27 -34.58 -23.33 -22.02
C ILE A 27 -33.28 -22.73 -22.55
N LEU A 28 -33.18 -21.40 -22.75
CA LEU A 28 -31.95 -20.72 -23.15
C LEU A 28 -30.87 -20.85 -22.08
N LYS A 29 -31.19 -20.72 -20.79
CA LYS A 29 -30.24 -21.05 -19.71
C LYS A 29 -29.80 -22.51 -19.74
N THR A 30 -30.73 -23.43 -19.98
CA THR A 30 -30.43 -24.88 -20.01
C THR A 30 -29.70 -25.30 -21.29
N VAL A 31 -29.93 -24.60 -22.40
CA VAL A 31 -29.32 -24.81 -23.72
C VAL A 31 -27.94 -24.16 -23.78
N ASP A 32 -27.73 -23.01 -23.14
CA ASP A 32 -26.40 -22.42 -22.92
C ASP A 32 -25.50 -23.40 -22.14
N ILE A 33 -26.03 -24.10 -21.13
CA ILE A 33 -25.29 -25.11 -20.35
C ILE A 33 -24.91 -26.35 -21.19
N LYS A 34 -25.75 -26.78 -22.14
CA LYS A 34 -25.49 -27.97 -22.96
C LYS A 34 -24.74 -27.72 -24.27
N ILE A 35 -24.84 -26.52 -24.86
CA ILE A 35 -24.27 -26.21 -26.18
C ILE A 35 -22.99 -25.36 -26.08
N LEU A 36 -22.81 -24.54 -25.03
CA LEU A 36 -21.59 -23.72 -24.85
C LEU A 36 -20.51 -24.38 -24.00
N GLY A 37 -20.70 -25.62 -23.53
CA GLY A 37 -19.72 -26.30 -22.68
C GLY A 37 -19.53 -25.64 -21.30
N LYS A 38 -20.48 -24.82 -20.84
CA LYS A 38 -20.45 -24.24 -19.49
C LYS A 38 -20.89 -25.29 -18.47
N GLU A 39 -19.97 -25.66 -17.57
CA GLU A 39 -20.25 -26.56 -16.46
C GLU A 39 -21.35 -26.00 -15.56
N PHE A 40 -22.30 -26.86 -15.15
CA PHE A 40 -23.35 -26.47 -14.22
C PHE A 40 -22.74 -26.13 -12.85
N VAL A 41 -22.90 -24.89 -12.40
CA VAL A 41 -22.52 -24.44 -11.05
C VAL A 41 -23.80 -24.28 -10.23
N GLY A 42 -23.92 -24.97 -9.10
CA GLY A 42 -25.17 -25.00 -8.33
C GLY A 42 -25.30 -26.17 -7.38
N ILE A 43 -26.42 -26.25 -6.66
CA ILE A 43 -26.74 -27.38 -5.78
C ILE A 43 -27.76 -28.29 -6.46
N LYS A 44 -27.46 -29.59 -6.53
CA LYS A 44 -28.39 -30.61 -7.05
C LYS A 44 -28.17 -31.94 -6.34
N ASP A 45 -29.27 -32.63 -5.99
CA ASP A 45 -29.24 -33.97 -5.39
C ASP A 45 -28.32 -34.09 -4.15
N GLY A 46 -28.28 -33.06 -3.30
CA GLY A 46 -27.46 -33.03 -2.09
C GLY A 46 -25.96 -32.75 -2.31
N LYS A 47 -25.56 -32.42 -3.54
CA LYS A 47 -24.18 -32.08 -3.91
C LYS A 47 -24.05 -30.63 -4.37
N ILE A 48 -22.85 -30.09 -4.23
CA ILE A 48 -22.46 -28.81 -4.81
C ILE A 48 -21.66 -29.10 -6.07
N PHE A 49 -22.08 -28.52 -7.18
CA PHE A 49 -21.34 -28.50 -8.43
C PHE A 49 -20.68 -27.14 -8.56
N LEU A 50 -19.36 -27.15 -8.73
CA LEU A 50 -18.54 -25.96 -8.89
C LEU A 50 -17.92 -25.98 -10.29
N SER A 51 -17.49 -24.82 -10.76
CA SER A 51 -16.74 -24.68 -12.00
C SER A 51 -15.41 -25.45 -11.92
N SER A 52 -14.90 -25.87 -13.07
CA SER A 52 -13.58 -26.50 -13.18
C SER A 52 -12.48 -25.54 -12.75
N ILE A 53 -11.41 -26.13 -12.25
CA ILE A 53 -10.18 -25.44 -11.93
C ILE A 53 -9.18 -25.81 -13.05
N ASP A 54 -8.78 -24.83 -13.84
CA ASP A 54 -7.89 -25.03 -15.01
C ASP A 54 -6.43 -25.34 -14.62
N THR A 55 -6.07 -25.14 -13.35
CA THR A 55 -4.71 -25.37 -12.84
C THR A 55 -4.74 -25.92 -11.42
N ASN A 56 -3.97 -26.97 -11.17
CA ASN A 56 -3.82 -27.49 -9.82
C ASN A 56 -3.01 -26.53 -8.94
N LYS A 57 -2.21 -25.62 -9.51
CA LYS A 57 -1.42 -24.64 -8.75
C LYS A 57 -2.18 -23.32 -8.65
N LEU A 58 -2.57 -22.93 -7.44
CA LEU A 58 -3.42 -21.76 -7.17
C LEU A 58 -2.80 -20.86 -6.10
N THR A 59 -2.86 -19.54 -6.28
CA THR A 59 -2.60 -18.61 -5.18
C THR A 59 -3.82 -18.52 -4.23
N LYS A 60 -3.60 -17.93 -3.06
CA LYS A 60 -4.67 -17.61 -2.11
C LYS A 60 -5.76 -16.74 -2.73
N ASP A 61 -5.40 -15.71 -3.49
CA ASP A 61 -6.36 -14.85 -4.19
C ASP A 61 -7.12 -15.60 -5.28
N ASP A 62 -6.45 -16.50 -6.02
CA ASP A 62 -7.11 -17.32 -7.03
C ASP A 62 -8.18 -18.22 -6.39
N LEU A 63 -7.85 -18.82 -5.24
CA LEU A 63 -8.78 -19.66 -4.50
C LEU A 63 -9.95 -18.84 -3.91
N VAL A 64 -9.70 -17.62 -3.40
CA VAL A 64 -10.76 -16.71 -2.94
C VAL A 64 -11.67 -16.32 -4.10
N LYS A 65 -11.11 -15.86 -5.22
CA LYS A 65 -11.88 -15.50 -6.42
C LYS A 65 -12.71 -16.66 -6.93
N TYR A 66 -12.12 -17.85 -6.99
CA TYR A 66 -12.82 -19.07 -7.38
C TYR A 66 -14.01 -19.37 -6.46
N ILE A 67 -13.81 -19.34 -5.14
CA ILE A 67 -14.88 -19.61 -4.16
C ILE A 67 -15.97 -18.54 -4.27
N MET A 68 -15.61 -17.26 -4.32
CA MET A 68 -16.56 -16.14 -4.41
C MET A 68 -17.37 -16.20 -5.70
N TYR A 69 -16.72 -16.48 -6.83
CA TYR A 69 -17.39 -16.65 -8.12
C TYR A 69 -18.42 -17.77 -8.06
N ASN A 70 -18.04 -18.95 -7.57
CA ASN A 70 -18.96 -20.09 -7.50
C ASN A 70 -20.12 -19.85 -6.52
N LEU A 71 -19.88 -19.19 -5.39
CA LEU A 71 -20.97 -18.86 -4.45
C LEU A 71 -21.95 -17.85 -5.04
N GLN A 72 -21.49 -16.91 -5.85
CA GLN A 72 -22.37 -15.98 -6.57
C GLN A 72 -23.20 -16.69 -7.66
N GLU A 73 -22.60 -17.66 -8.37
CA GLU A 73 -23.30 -18.45 -9.39
C GLU A 73 -24.29 -19.46 -8.80
N ILE A 74 -24.05 -19.93 -7.56
CA ILE A 74 -25.01 -20.70 -6.77
C ILE A 74 -26.20 -19.78 -6.44
N ASN A 75 -27.16 -19.69 -7.36
CA ASN A 75 -28.36 -18.84 -7.31
C ASN A 75 -29.38 -19.33 -6.25
N LEU A 76 -28.97 -19.38 -4.99
CA LEU A 76 -29.82 -19.66 -3.85
C LEU A 76 -30.36 -18.35 -3.28
N LYS A 77 -31.66 -18.34 -2.99
CA LYS A 77 -32.20 -17.31 -2.09
C LYS A 77 -31.62 -17.58 -0.69
N ASN A 78 -31.01 -16.57 -0.09
CA ASN A 78 -30.47 -16.57 1.29
C ASN A 78 -29.23 -17.45 1.50
N LEU A 79 -28.15 -17.16 0.77
CA LEU A 79 -26.81 -17.74 1.03
C LEU A 79 -26.27 -17.41 2.43
N ASP A 80 -26.78 -16.34 3.05
CA ASP A 80 -26.44 -15.89 4.40
C ASP A 80 -26.89 -16.84 5.52
N GLU A 81 -27.84 -17.74 5.24
CA GLU A 81 -28.24 -18.81 6.15
C GLU A 81 -27.26 -20.01 6.16
N TYR A 82 -26.23 -19.99 5.31
CA TYR A 82 -25.28 -21.07 5.17
C TYR A 82 -23.94 -20.77 5.85
N LYS A 83 -23.31 -21.82 6.36
CA LYS A 83 -21.89 -21.82 6.75
C LYS A 83 -21.05 -22.48 5.68
N PHE A 84 -19.92 -21.86 5.38
CA PHE A 84 -18.91 -22.36 4.46
C PHE A 84 -17.78 -23.02 5.23
N SER A 85 -17.35 -24.20 4.78
CA SER A 85 -16.20 -24.89 5.36
C SER A 85 -15.36 -25.57 4.28
N ILE A 86 -14.05 -25.61 4.52
CA ILE A 86 -13.11 -26.38 3.71
C ILE A 86 -12.55 -27.51 4.54
N HIS A 87 -12.58 -28.70 3.96
CA HIS A 87 -11.85 -29.84 4.48
C HIS A 87 -10.69 -30.18 3.53
N SER A 88 -9.53 -30.49 4.11
CA SER A 88 -8.35 -30.86 3.33
C SER A 88 -7.73 -32.17 3.81
N LYS A 89 -6.98 -32.80 2.90
CA LYS A 89 -6.14 -33.98 3.15
C LYS A 89 -4.87 -33.88 2.31
N ASP A 90 -3.70 -34.16 2.88
CA ASP A 90 -2.44 -34.28 2.13
C ASP A 90 -2.51 -35.53 1.24
N ILE A 91 -2.17 -35.40 -0.05
CA ILE A 91 -2.20 -36.53 -1.00
C ILE A 91 -1.25 -37.65 -0.60
N ASN A 92 -0.18 -37.32 0.14
CA ASN A 92 0.89 -38.25 0.51
C ASN A 92 0.65 -38.93 1.86
N THR A 93 -0.42 -38.58 2.60
CA THR A 93 -0.74 -39.21 3.88
C THR A 93 -2.02 -40.03 3.79
N GLU A 94 -2.08 -41.11 4.58
CA GLU A 94 -3.29 -41.95 4.66
C GLU A 94 -4.38 -41.33 5.55
N ASP A 95 -4.19 -40.11 6.03
CA ASP A 95 -5.07 -39.45 7.00
C ASP A 95 -6.50 -39.21 6.48
N SER A 96 -7.42 -38.95 7.40
CA SER A 96 -8.79 -38.53 7.07
C SER A 96 -8.83 -37.04 6.69
N TYR A 97 -9.92 -36.62 6.04
CA TYR A 97 -10.17 -35.19 5.77
C TYR A 97 -10.35 -34.41 7.08
N ILE A 98 -9.57 -33.35 7.25
CA ILE A 98 -9.63 -32.46 8.43
C ILE A 98 -10.42 -31.20 8.06
N GLU A 99 -11.39 -30.80 8.87
CA GLU A 99 -12.05 -29.49 8.75
C GLU A 99 -11.03 -28.40 9.13
N ARG A 100 -10.69 -27.54 8.18
CA ARG A 100 -9.64 -26.53 8.36
C ARG A 100 -10.22 -25.24 8.94
N PHE A 101 -11.43 -24.90 8.51
CA PHE A 101 -12.20 -23.79 9.05
C PHE A 101 -13.67 -23.92 8.69
N ASN A 102 -14.49 -23.16 9.41
CA ASN A 102 -15.94 -23.09 9.26
C ASN A 102 -16.39 -21.66 9.60
N ILE A 103 -16.91 -20.94 8.60
CA ILE A 103 -17.22 -19.51 8.69
C ILE A 103 -18.64 -19.23 8.15
N ASN A 104 -19.29 -18.21 8.69
CA ASN A 104 -20.61 -17.79 8.22
C ASN A 104 -20.48 -17.01 6.92
N ILE A 105 -21.44 -17.16 6.00
CA ILE A 105 -21.52 -16.31 4.81
C ILE A 105 -22.26 -15.03 5.21
N ASP A 106 -21.54 -13.94 5.43
CA ASP A 106 -22.07 -12.62 5.79
C ASP A 106 -21.34 -11.51 5.03
N GLU A 107 -21.59 -10.24 5.39
CA GLU A 107 -20.95 -9.07 4.78
C GLU A 107 -19.41 -9.06 4.89
N ASN A 108 -18.84 -9.80 5.85
CA ASN A 108 -17.40 -9.91 6.09
C ASN A 108 -16.82 -11.23 5.59
N PHE A 109 -17.59 -12.00 4.82
CA PHE A 109 -17.22 -13.35 4.38
C PHE A 109 -15.91 -13.37 3.60
N GLU A 110 -15.70 -12.46 2.64
CA GLU A 110 -14.49 -12.45 1.81
C GLU A 110 -13.22 -12.24 2.65
N SER A 111 -13.25 -11.29 3.59
CA SER A 111 -12.14 -11.01 4.52
C SER A 111 -11.89 -12.17 5.48
N SER A 112 -12.95 -12.80 5.97
CA SER A 112 -12.88 -13.96 6.86
C SER A 112 -12.33 -15.18 6.13
N LEU A 113 -12.82 -15.45 4.92
CA LEU A 113 -12.33 -16.50 4.03
C LEU A 113 -10.85 -16.30 3.74
N TYR A 114 -10.45 -15.08 3.39
CA TYR A 114 -9.05 -14.74 3.17
C TYR A 114 -8.21 -15.16 4.37
N LYS A 115 -8.52 -14.72 5.59
CA LYS A 115 -7.74 -15.10 6.78
C LYS A 115 -7.77 -16.60 7.06
N SER A 116 -8.92 -17.26 6.91
CA SER A 116 -9.07 -18.68 7.22
C SER A 116 -8.32 -19.61 6.27
N LEU A 117 -8.07 -19.19 5.02
CA LEU A 117 -7.24 -19.96 4.09
C LEU A 117 -5.78 -20.12 4.54
N ASP A 118 -5.29 -19.30 5.49
CA ASP A 118 -3.96 -19.48 6.08
C ASP A 118 -3.82 -20.77 6.91
N LEU A 119 -4.94 -21.43 7.24
CA LEU A 119 -4.96 -22.70 7.97
C LEU A 119 -4.73 -23.92 7.05
N LEU A 120 -4.72 -23.72 5.73
CA LEU A 120 -4.42 -24.76 4.74
C LEU A 120 -2.92 -24.96 4.62
N ASP A 121 -2.49 -26.22 4.47
CA ASP A 121 -1.07 -26.51 4.26
C ASP A 121 -0.65 -26.01 2.87
N LYS A 122 0.50 -25.34 2.82
CA LYS A 122 0.99 -24.65 1.62
C LYS A 122 2.06 -25.46 0.90
N ASN A 123 2.23 -25.21 -0.41
CA ASN A 123 3.24 -25.85 -1.25
C ASN A 123 3.19 -27.39 -1.21
N LYS A 124 1.98 -27.92 -1.01
CA LYS A 124 1.67 -29.35 -0.97
C LYS A 124 0.46 -29.62 -1.82
N ASP A 125 0.44 -30.79 -2.44
CA ASP A 125 -0.74 -31.26 -3.15
C ASP A 125 -1.78 -31.75 -2.13
N LEU A 126 -2.89 -31.02 -2.07
CA LEU A 126 -4.02 -31.27 -1.17
C LEU A 126 -5.22 -31.76 -1.96
N TYR A 127 -5.89 -32.76 -1.41
CA TYR A 127 -7.28 -33.00 -1.74
C TYR A 127 -8.16 -32.03 -0.94
N LEU A 128 -8.91 -31.18 -1.63
CA LEU A 128 -9.87 -30.26 -1.03
C LEU A 128 -11.33 -30.70 -1.27
N LYS A 129 -12.16 -30.46 -0.26
CA LYS A 129 -13.62 -30.55 -0.33
C LYS A 129 -14.23 -29.29 0.26
N ILE A 130 -15.19 -28.72 -0.45
CA ILE A 130 -15.96 -27.56 -0.03
C ILE A 130 -17.33 -28.02 0.45
N PHE A 131 -17.77 -27.42 1.56
CA PHE A 131 -19.06 -27.72 2.17
C PHE A 131 -19.87 -26.46 2.42
N LEU A 132 -21.16 -26.54 2.12
CA LEU A 132 -22.17 -25.58 2.54
C LEU A 132 -23.14 -26.25 3.51
N LYS A 133 -23.26 -25.69 4.71
CA LYS A 133 -24.06 -26.25 5.81
C LYS A 133 -25.18 -25.27 6.16
N ASN A 134 -26.44 -25.70 6.11
CA ASN A 134 -27.59 -24.95 6.62
C ASN A 134 -28.41 -25.89 7.51
N ASN A 135 -28.38 -25.62 8.82
CA ASN A 135 -29.00 -26.45 9.85
C ASN A 135 -28.61 -27.93 9.70
N GLU A 136 -29.57 -28.80 9.35
CA GLU A 136 -29.37 -30.24 9.19
C GLU A 136 -28.90 -30.66 7.78
N LYS A 137 -28.91 -29.73 6.81
CA LYS A 137 -28.53 -30.01 5.42
C LYS A 137 -27.06 -29.67 5.18
N ILE A 138 -26.33 -30.64 4.65
CA ILE A 138 -24.93 -30.50 4.25
C ILE A 138 -24.83 -30.81 2.76
N TYR A 139 -24.27 -29.87 2.02
CA TYR A 139 -23.95 -30.04 0.61
C TYR A 139 -22.43 -30.09 0.47
N MET A 140 -21.93 -31.02 -0.34
CA MET A 140 -20.51 -31.27 -0.52
C MET A 140 -20.13 -31.21 -2.00
N SER A 141 -18.97 -30.62 -2.30
CA SER A 141 -18.37 -30.64 -3.63
C SER A 141 -17.74 -31.98 -3.99
N ASP A 142 -17.40 -32.15 -5.27
CA ASP A 142 -16.40 -33.14 -5.67
C ASP A 142 -15.01 -32.79 -5.09
N ILE A 143 -14.06 -33.72 -5.21
CA ILE A 143 -12.70 -33.55 -4.70
C ILE A 143 -11.88 -32.78 -5.71
N PHE A 144 -11.22 -31.71 -5.24
CA PHE A 144 -10.25 -30.96 -6.02
C PHE A 144 -8.84 -31.37 -5.60
N VAL A 145 -7.94 -31.50 -6.56
CA VAL A 145 -6.49 -31.54 -6.27
C VAL A 145 -5.98 -30.12 -6.46
N VAL A 146 -5.51 -29.52 -5.38
CA VAL A 146 -4.88 -28.21 -5.46
C VAL A 146 -3.56 -28.21 -4.72
N ASN A 147 -2.62 -27.46 -5.25
CA ASN A 147 -1.41 -27.02 -4.61
C ASN A 147 -1.59 -25.53 -4.37
N ILE A 148 -1.78 -25.17 -3.11
CA ILE A 148 -1.86 -23.75 -2.74
C ILE A 148 -0.44 -23.22 -2.78
N ASP A 149 -0.13 -22.59 -3.91
CA ASP A 149 1.07 -21.81 -4.13
C ASP A 149 0.97 -20.61 -3.21
N ASP A 150 1.95 -20.44 -2.34
CA ASP A 150 2.02 -19.25 -1.48
C ASP A 150 2.36 -17.97 -2.28
N GLY A 151 2.21 -18.00 -3.62
CA GLY A 151 2.71 -17.05 -4.62
C GLY A 151 2.14 -15.64 -4.61
N LEU A 152 1.45 -15.22 -3.54
CA LEU A 152 1.24 -13.80 -3.21
C LEU A 152 2.05 -13.31 -1.99
N TYR A 153 2.75 -14.22 -1.33
CA TYR A 153 4.04 -13.92 -0.76
C TYR A 153 5.08 -14.26 -1.82
N GLN A 154 5.77 -13.26 -2.35
CA GLN A 154 7.07 -13.50 -2.98
C GLN A 154 7.85 -14.44 -2.07
N SER A 155 8.19 -15.64 -2.54
CA SER A 155 8.85 -16.65 -1.73
C SER A 155 10.21 -16.14 -1.31
N TYR A 156 10.25 -15.56 -0.12
CA TYR A 156 11.48 -15.40 0.60
C TYR A 156 11.70 -16.71 1.34
N GLU A 157 12.79 -17.42 1.06
CA GLU A 157 13.11 -18.65 1.79
C GLU A 157 13.17 -18.39 3.31
N ASN A 158 13.46 -17.14 3.70
CA ASN A 158 13.39 -16.66 5.08
C ASN A 158 12.75 -15.26 5.15
N VAL A 159 11.69 -15.11 5.94
CA VAL A 159 11.19 -13.79 6.38
C VAL A 159 11.69 -13.55 7.80
N ILE A 160 12.51 -12.52 7.98
CA ILE A 160 13.19 -12.24 9.24
C ILE A 160 12.80 -10.85 9.73
N THR A 161 12.23 -10.76 10.92
CA THR A 161 11.99 -9.46 11.55
C THR A 161 13.29 -8.95 12.19
N LEU A 162 13.70 -7.74 11.82
CA LEU A 162 14.89 -7.08 12.36
C LEU A 162 14.46 -6.04 13.41
N ASN A 163 15.01 -6.17 14.61
CA ASN A 163 14.70 -5.31 15.76
C ASN A 163 15.92 -4.53 16.28
N ASP A 164 17.11 -4.81 15.76
CA ASP A 164 18.36 -4.21 16.21
C ASP A 164 18.97 -3.33 15.11
N TYR A 165 18.81 -2.02 15.27
CA TYR A 165 19.23 -1.01 14.31
C TYR A 165 19.51 0.33 14.96
N THR A 166 20.38 1.12 14.32
CA THR A 166 20.64 2.50 14.75
C THR A 166 19.51 3.42 14.32
N ILE A 167 19.20 4.41 15.16
CA ILE A 167 18.10 5.36 14.94
C ILE A 167 18.56 6.81 14.82
N LYS A 168 19.87 7.10 14.71
CA LYS A 168 20.36 8.48 14.62
C LYS A 168 20.83 8.84 13.21
N GLY A 169 20.50 10.04 12.77
CA GLY A 169 20.96 10.60 11.50
C GLY A 169 20.14 10.14 10.30
N ILE A 170 20.79 10.11 9.14
CA ILE A 170 20.17 9.80 7.85
C ILE A 170 20.42 8.36 7.39
N THR A 171 21.13 7.58 8.21
CA THR A 171 21.55 6.21 7.90
C THR A 171 21.28 5.31 9.09
N SER A 172 20.62 4.19 8.85
CA SER A 172 20.39 3.15 9.83
C SER A 172 21.27 1.95 9.51
N LEU A 173 22.08 1.55 10.48
CA LEU A 173 22.84 0.30 10.45
C LEU A 173 22.00 -0.77 11.12
N VAL A 174 21.62 -1.79 10.36
CA VAL A 174 20.74 -2.86 10.81
C VAL A 174 21.56 -4.14 10.94
N ASN A 175 21.54 -4.74 12.14
CA ASN A 175 22.28 -5.96 12.39
C ASN A 175 21.51 -7.17 11.83
N ILE A 176 22.21 -8.03 11.08
CA ILE A 176 21.66 -9.31 10.63
C ILE A 176 21.98 -10.37 11.70
N PRO A 177 20.99 -11.17 12.14
CA PRO A 177 21.23 -12.29 13.06
C PRO A 177 22.36 -13.21 12.58
N GLU A 178 23.25 -13.62 13.50
CA GLU A 178 24.49 -14.34 13.15
C GLU A 178 24.28 -15.66 12.40
N ASN A 179 23.11 -16.29 12.60
CA ASN A 179 22.70 -17.54 11.97
C ASN A 179 22.25 -17.36 10.51
N ILE A 180 22.11 -16.13 10.02
CA ILE A 180 21.75 -15.84 8.63
C ILE A 180 23.02 -15.55 7.86
N ASN A 181 23.24 -16.33 6.80
CA ASN A 181 24.36 -16.14 5.90
C ASN A 181 23.86 -15.46 4.64
N ILE A 182 24.38 -14.27 4.33
CA ILE A 182 24.05 -13.56 3.09
C ILE A 182 25.25 -13.61 2.15
N SER A 183 25.02 -14.05 0.92
CA SER A 183 26.05 -14.02 -0.12
C SER A 183 26.59 -12.60 -0.34
N SER A 184 27.90 -12.49 -0.52
CA SER A 184 28.57 -11.22 -0.80
C SER A 184 28.15 -10.57 -2.12
N ASN A 185 27.51 -11.33 -3.02
CA ASN A 185 27.06 -10.87 -4.32
C ASN A 185 25.55 -10.58 -4.37
N SER A 186 24.86 -10.68 -3.23
CA SER A 186 23.42 -10.45 -3.16
C SER A 186 23.06 -9.02 -3.55
N LYS A 187 22.00 -8.88 -4.35
CA LYS A 187 21.43 -7.58 -4.67
C LYS A 187 20.35 -7.24 -3.66
N PHE A 188 20.39 -6.03 -3.13
CA PHE A 188 19.41 -5.58 -2.15
C PHE A 188 18.42 -4.61 -2.79
N THR A 189 17.15 -4.77 -2.46
CA THR A 189 16.13 -3.75 -2.71
C THR A 189 15.42 -3.41 -1.41
N ILE A 190 14.92 -2.19 -1.31
CA ILE A 190 14.24 -1.68 -0.13
C ILE A 190 12.94 -1.01 -0.53
N THR A 191 11.89 -1.26 0.25
CA THR A 191 10.63 -0.53 0.18
C THR A 191 10.17 -0.18 1.59
N ALA A 192 9.41 0.90 1.73
CA ALA A 192 8.83 1.32 3.00
C ALA A 192 7.55 2.11 2.75
N ASN A 193 6.73 2.23 3.78
CA ASN A 193 5.50 3.01 3.76
C ASN A 193 5.57 4.19 4.73
N PHE A 194 4.93 5.31 4.37
CA PHE A 194 4.68 6.45 5.26
C PHE A 194 3.24 6.93 5.04
N ASN A 195 2.45 6.99 6.11
CA ASN A 195 1.01 7.30 6.04
C ASN A 195 0.31 6.49 4.93
N GLU A 196 0.52 5.17 4.92
CA GLU A 196 -0.06 4.22 3.96
C GLU A 196 0.43 4.36 2.50
N ASN A 197 1.28 5.34 2.20
CA ASN A 197 1.85 5.54 0.87
C ASN A 197 3.24 4.89 0.76
N LYS A 198 3.51 4.26 -0.40
CA LYS A 198 4.84 3.74 -0.72
C LYS A 198 5.83 4.89 -0.89
N ILE A 199 7.01 4.72 -0.31
CA ILE A 199 8.12 5.65 -0.40
C ILE A 199 9.08 5.23 -1.50
N SER A 200 9.70 6.22 -2.14
CA SER A 200 10.80 6.03 -3.09
C SER A 200 12.00 6.88 -2.68
N GLY A 201 13.21 6.51 -3.14
CA GLY A 201 14.44 7.28 -2.88
C GLY A 201 15.28 6.84 -1.69
N LEU A 202 14.85 5.81 -0.94
CA LEU A 202 15.69 5.12 0.02
C LEU A 202 16.86 4.42 -0.69
N SER A 203 18.02 4.42 -0.07
CA SER A 203 19.18 3.65 -0.53
C SER A 203 19.43 2.46 0.38
N ILE A 204 20.03 1.42 -0.18
CA ILE A 204 20.41 0.24 0.56
C ILE A 204 21.77 -0.25 0.11
N ASP A 205 22.60 -0.58 1.09
CA ASP A 205 23.90 -1.22 0.89
C ASP A 205 24.11 -2.32 1.94
N TYR A 206 25.11 -3.18 1.71
CA TYR A 206 25.46 -4.28 2.60
C TYR A 206 26.94 -4.26 2.96
N ASP A 207 27.23 -3.97 4.23
CA ASP A 207 28.57 -4.12 4.78
C ASP A 207 28.83 -5.59 5.11
N LYS A 208 29.41 -6.30 4.14
CA LYS A 208 29.79 -7.70 4.23
C LYS A 208 30.80 -8.01 5.35
N ASN A 209 31.64 -7.05 5.74
CA ASN A 209 32.68 -7.29 6.74
C ASN A 209 32.08 -7.30 8.15
N ASN A 210 31.07 -6.45 8.37
CA ASN A 210 30.40 -6.32 9.65
C ASN A 210 29.02 -7.01 9.69
N LYS A 211 28.60 -7.67 8.60
CA LYS A 211 27.27 -8.28 8.41
C LYS A 211 26.12 -7.33 8.75
N LYS A 212 26.17 -6.10 8.24
CA LYS A 212 25.13 -5.09 8.48
C LYS A 212 24.49 -4.63 7.19
N ILE A 213 23.17 -4.45 7.21
CA ILE A 213 22.45 -3.73 6.16
C ILE A 213 22.52 -2.24 6.50
N ILE A 214 22.89 -1.44 5.52
CA ILE A 214 22.95 0.02 5.62
C ILE A 214 21.74 0.56 4.87
N ILE A 215 20.79 1.14 5.59
CA ILE A 215 19.66 1.86 4.99
C ILE A 215 20.00 3.35 4.98
N GLY A 216 20.09 3.96 3.81
CA GLY A 216 20.41 5.38 3.65
C GLY A 216 19.25 6.22 3.11
N ASN A 217 19.51 7.52 3.00
CA ASN A 217 18.55 8.56 2.58
C ASN A 217 17.30 8.63 3.47
N LEU A 218 17.41 8.26 4.74
CA LEU A 218 16.31 8.38 5.69
C LEU A 218 16.12 9.84 6.09
N VAL A 219 14.85 10.24 6.27
CA VAL A 219 14.47 11.57 6.74
C VAL A 219 14.20 11.49 8.26
N PRO A 220 15.05 12.12 9.10
CA PRO A 220 14.79 12.23 10.54
C PRO A 220 13.41 12.79 10.88
N GLY A 221 12.78 12.26 11.92
CA GLY A 221 11.41 12.60 12.34
C GLY A 221 10.30 11.95 11.50
N LYS A 222 10.61 11.35 10.35
CA LYS A 222 9.65 10.59 9.53
C LYS A 222 9.58 9.14 10.04
N GLN A 223 8.36 8.65 10.30
CA GLN A 223 8.14 7.27 10.76
C GLN A 223 7.87 6.35 9.56
N TYR A 224 8.86 5.51 9.24
CA TYR A 224 8.75 4.48 8.22
C TYR A 224 8.06 3.24 8.79
N LEU A 225 7.08 2.72 8.07
CA LEU A 225 6.31 1.53 8.40
C LEU A 225 6.61 0.41 7.41
N ASN A 226 6.64 -0.83 7.88
CA ASN A 226 6.88 -2.02 7.07
C ASN A 226 8.07 -1.82 6.12
N VAL A 227 9.24 -1.50 6.67
CA VAL A 227 10.45 -1.40 5.86
C VAL A 227 10.83 -2.82 5.45
N GLU A 228 10.66 -3.12 4.18
CA GLU A 228 10.94 -4.41 3.59
C GLU A 228 12.24 -4.34 2.82
N ILE A 229 13.19 -5.18 3.21
CA ILE A 229 14.47 -5.34 2.55
C ILE A 229 14.51 -6.72 1.92
N ILE A 230 14.89 -6.77 0.66
CA ILE A 230 14.90 -7.99 -0.12
C ILE A 230 16.33 -8.22 -0.58
N ALA A 231 16.94 -9.30 -0.11
CA ALA A 231 18.22 -9.77 -0.58
C ALA A 231 18.00 -10.85 -1.66
N ASP A 232 18.30 -10.53 -2.90
CA ASP A 232 18.32 -11.46 -4.03
C ASP A 232 19.71 -12.10 -4.10
N GLU A 233 19.84 -13.32 -3.57
CA GLU A 233 21.11 -14.04 -3.59
C GLU A 233 21.39 -14.67 -4.96
N ASN A 234 20.33 -15.17 -5.62
CA ASN A 234 20.30 -15.76 -6.97
C ASN A 234 18.85 -15.71 -7.52
N SER A 235 18.63 -16.02 -8.81
CA SER A 235 17.30 -15.92 -9.48
C SER A 235 16.15 -16.70 -8.81
N SER A 236 16.46 -17.61 -7.88
CA SER A 236 15.49 -18.45 -7.16
C SER A 236 15.54 -18.33 -5.64
N ASN A 237 16.54 -17.66 -5.05
CA ASN A 237 16.63 -17.51 -3.60
C ASN A 237 16.60 -16.04 -3.20
N LYS A 238 15.54 -15.67 -2.48
CA LYS A 238 15.32 -14.34 -1.94
C LYS A 238 15.20 -14.44 -0.42
N MET A 239 15.79 -13.51 0.32
CA MET A 239 15.50 -13.34 1.76
C MET A 239 14.82 -12.00 1.98
N LYS A 240 13.79 -11.97 2.83
CA LYS A 240 13.11 -10.74 3.21
C LYS A 240 13.38 -10.43 4.66
N PHE A 241 13.83 -9.22 4.88
CA PHE A 241 13.95 -8.64 6.20
C PHE A 241 12.87 -7.59 6.37
N ILE A 242 12.25 -7.57 7.55
CA ILE A 242 11.17 -6.64 7.87
C ILE A 242 11.56 -5.85 9.12
N ILE A 243 11.54 -4.53 9.02
CA ILE A 243 11.53 -3.63 10.18
C ILE A 243 10.11 -3.05 10.27
N PRO A 244 9.30 -3.45 11.27
CA PRO A 244 7.90 -3.03 11.34
C PRO A 244 7.73 -1.52 11.45
N LYS A 245 8.64 -0.88 12.18
CA LYS A 245 8.63 0.56 12.42
C LYS A 245 10.06 1.08 12.59
N LEU A 246 10.46 2.03 11.75
CA LEU A 246 11.73 2.74 11.83
C LEU A 246 11.47 4.24 11.94
N LEU A 247 11.91 4.85 13.05
CA LEU A 247 11.83 6.30 13.26
C LEU A 247 13.22 6.80 13.58
N MET A 248 13.74 7.68 12.71
CA MET A 248 15.06 8.27 12.87
C MET A 248 15.00 9.55 13.71
N GLU A 249 15.95 9.71 14.61
CA GLU A 249 16.27 10.91 15.37
C GLU A 249 17.28 11.76 14.60
N HIS A 250 17.23 13.08 14.82
CA HIS A 250 18.21 14.01 14.26
C HIS A 250 19.57 13.82 14.95
N ASP A 251 20.67 13.85 14.18
CA ASP A 251 22.04 13.81 14.70
C ASP A 251 22.73 15.19 14.69
N SER A 252 22.15 16.16 13.98
CA SER A 252 22.67 17.53 13.90
C SER A 252 21.55 18.56 13.75
N GLU A 253 21.86 19.83 14.05
CA GLU A 253 20.90 20.93 13.87
C GLU A 253 20.55 21.17 12.40
N ILE A 254 21.48 21.01 11.46
CA ILE A 254 21.16 21.11 10.02
C ILE A 254 20.14 20.05 9.57
N GLN A 255 20.26 18.82 10.09
CA GLN A 255 19.31 17.77 9.77
C GLN A 255 17.91 18.13 10.28
N SER A 256 17.82 18.67 11.51
CA SER A 256 16.56 19.15 12.09
C SER A 256 16.00 20.35 11.32
N TYR A 257 16.88 21.25 10.89
CA TYR A 257 16.53 22.45 10.17
C TYR A 257 15.88 22.12 8.83
N PHE A 258 16.49 21.27 8.00
CA PHE A 258 15.91 20.88 6.72
C PHE A 258 14.52 20.25 6.88
N VAL A 259 14.32 19.31 7.82
CA VAL A 259 13.00 18.70 8.04
C VAL A 259 11.96 19.77 8.43
N LYS A 260 12.34 20.72 9.30
CA LYS A 260 11.46 21.81 9.74
C LYS A 260 11.09 22.77 8.63
N ILE A 261 12.01 23.07 7.69
CA ILE A 261 11.71 23.91 6.53
C ILE A 261 10.56 23.30 5.73
N TYR A 262 10.71 22.05 5.28
CA TYR A 262 9.67 21.40 4.47
C TYR A 262 8.34 21.34 5.23
N TYR A 263 8.37 21.01 6.52
CA TYR A 263 7.15 20.90 7.32
C TYR A 263 6.45 22.25 7.52
N GLN A 264 7.19 23.32 7.79
CA GLN A 264 6.62 24.63 8.10
C GLN A 264 6.31 25.46 6.86
N VAL A 265 7.15 25.39 5.83
CA VAL A 265 7.07 26.23 4.63
C VAL A 265 6.29 25.55 3.51
N LEU A 266 6.50 24.24 3.32
CA LEU A 266 5.87 23.44 2.24
C LEU A 266 4.76 22.51 2.74
N LYS A 267 4.49 22.50 4.06
CA LYS A 267 3.41 21.74 4.71
C LYS A 267 3.47 20.22 4.47
N ARG A 268 4.68 19.67 4.24
CA ARG A 268 4.92 18.24 4.05
C ARG A 268 6.28 17.81 4.58
N TYR A 269 6.53 16.50 4.64
CA TYR A 269 7.90 16.01 4.77
C TYR A 269 8.64 16.14 3.42
N PRO A 270 9.97 16.34 3.43
CA PRO A 270 10.74 16.20 2.21
C PRO A 270 10.67 14.77 1.68
N THR A 271 10.86 14.61 0.37
CA THR A 271 11.17 13.29 -0.16
C THR A 271 12.59 12.89 0.23
N GLU A 272 12.86 11.59 0.28
CA GLU A 272 14.14 11.00 0.63
C GLU A 272 15.25 11.52 -0.27
N LYS A 273 14.96 11.64 -1.57
CA LYS A 273 15.88 12.17 -2.58
C LYS A 273 16.17 13.65 -2.35
N GLU A 274 15.14 14.51 -2.28
CA GLU A 274 15.32 15.94 -2.03
C GLU A 274 16.11 16.21 -0.74
N TYR A 275 15.78 15.48 0.32
CA TYR A 275 16.43 15.64 1.61
C TYR A 275 17.92 15.26 1.57
N SER A 276 18.22 14.08 1.03
CA SER A 276 19.60 13.57 0.95
C SER A 276 20.46 14.44 0.04
N GLU A 277 19.96 14.83 -1.14
CA GLU A 277 20.68 15.69 -2.08
C GLU A 277 20.98 17.07 -1.46
N ASN A 278 19.98 17.74 -0.87
CA ASN A 278 20.19 19.05 -0.26
C ASN A 278 21.14 18.99 0.94
N LEU A 279 21.05 17.95 1.77
CA LEU A 279 21.95 17.79 2.90
C LEU A 279 23.39 17.53 2.45
N HIS A 280 23.61 16.61 1.50
CA HIS A 280 24.95 16.34 0.96
C HIS A 280 25.53 17.56 0.26
N ASN A 281 24.71 18.31 -0.49
CA ASN A 281 25.20 19.49 -1.19
C ASN A 281 25.79 20.54 -0.23
N ILE A 282 25.19 20.69 0.96
CA ILE A 282 25.71 21.57 2.01
C ILE A 282 26.92 20.98 2.72
N LEU A 283 26.84 19.72 3.14
CA LEU A 283 27.92 19.07 3.89
C LEU A 283 29.22 18.98 3.07
N ASP A 284 29.10 18.78 1.75
CA ASP A 284 30.23 18.70 0.82
C ASP A 284 30.66 20.08 0.29
N ASN A 285 30.05 21.17 0.76
CA ASN A 285 30.29 22.55 0.31
C ASN A 285 30.15 22.76 -1.21
N THR A 286 29.28 21.99 -1.85
CA THR A 286 29.04 22.08 -3.31
C THR A 286 28.06 23.20 -3.67
N VAL A 287 27.09 23.46 -2.78
CA VAL A 287 26.08 24.50 -2.90
C VAL A 287 25.99 25.21 -1.55
N ASP A 288 25.81 26.53 -1.55
CA ASP A 288 25.59 27.26 -0.31
C ASP A 288 24.13 27.16 0.17
N LEU A 289 23.90 27.35 1.47
CA LEU A 289 22.55 27.25 2.02
C LEU A 289 21.60 28.26 1.37
N LYS A 290 22.10 29.45 1.05
CA LYS A 290 21.33 30.50 0.40
C LYS A 290 20.73 30.03 -0.93
N SER A 291 21.49 29.33 -1.78
CA SER A 291 20.98 28.82 -3.05
C SER A 291 19.82 27.85 -2.86
N ILE A 292 19.90 26.94 -1.88
CA ILE A 292 18.80 26.02 -1.58
C ILE A 292 17.55 26.79 -1.08
N LEU A 293 17.74 27.81 -0.24
CA LEU A 293 16.62 28.64 0.22
C LEU A 293 15.97 29.43 -0.92
N VAL A 294 16.77 29.93 -1.87
CA VAL A 294 16.30 30.59 -3.08
C VAL A 294 15.43 29.64 -3.91
N ASP A 295 15.91 28.42 -4.17
CA ASP A 295 15.15 27.42 -4.92
C ASP A 295 13.81 27.09 -4.27
N ILE A 296 13.77 27.02 -2.94
CA ILE A 296 12.52 26.79 -2.19
C ILE A 296 11.54 27.95 -2.40
N ILE A 297 11.95 29.20 -2.16
CA ILE A 297 11.01 30.35 -2.20
C ILE A 297 10.53 30.68 -3.62
N LEU A 298 11.30 30.30 -4.64
CA LEU A 298 10.96 30.50 -6.05
C LEU A 298 10.19 29.31 -6.66
N SER A 299 9.97 28.24 -5.90
CA SER A 299 9.25 27.06 -6.40
C SER A 299 7.73 27.30 -6.51
N ASP A 300 7.11 26.68 -7.50
CA ASP A 300 5.64 26.64 -7.64
C ASP A 300 4.97 25.98 -6.43
N GLU A 301 5.67 25.10 -5.72
CA GLU A 301 5.17 24.49 -4.49
C GLU A 301 5.06 25.51 -3.36
N PHE A 302 6.07 26.37 -3.18
CA PHE A 302 6.04 27.43 -2.20
C PHE A 302 4.83 28.36 -2.43
N ASP A 303 4.59 28.76 -3.68
CA ASP A 303 3.46 29.65 -4.03
C ASP A 303 2.09 29.01 -3.80
N ARG A 304 1.97 27.70 -4.03
CA ARG A 304 0.74 26.97 -3.73
C ARG A 304 0.48 26.86 -2.23
N MET A 305 1.53 26.77 -1.41
CA MET A 305 1.42 26.61 0.04
C MET A 305 1.33 27.94 0.80
N ASN A 306 1.80 29.04 0.21
CA ASN A 306 1.88 30.37 0.83
C ASN A 306 1.13 31.39 -0.03
N THR A 307 -0.20 31.33 0.00
CA THR A 307 -1.07 32.05 -0.94
C THR A 307 -1.22 33.54 -0.66
N THR A 308 -0.91 33.97 0.57
CA THR A 308 -1.03 35.37 0.98
C THR A 308 0.35 36.03 1.17
N PRO A 309 0.46 37.36 0.98
CA PRO A 309 1.70 38.08 1.25
C PRO A 309 2.23 37.86 2.67
N LYS A 310 1.34 37.75 3.66
CA LYS A 310 1.71 37.48 5.05
C LYS A 310 2.32 36.09 5.21
N GLU A 311 1.72 35.06 4.62
CA GLU A 311 2.25 33.70 4.68
C GLU A 311 3.64 33.61 4.01
N MET A 312 3.83 34.27 2.86
CA MET A 312 5.13 34.32 2.20
C MET A 312 6.20 34.95 3.09
N VAL A 313 5.92 36.14 3.66
CA VAL A 313 6.85 36.83 4.56
C VAL A 313 7.17 36.00 5.80
N ASP A 314 6.16 35.37 6.41
CA ASP A 314 6.32 34.52 7.59
C ASP A 314 7.19 33.29 7.29
N SER A 315 6.94 32.65 6.15
CA SER A 315 7.69 31.49 5.69
C SER A 315 9.14 31.84 5.37
N ILE A 316 9.40 32.94 4.65
CA ILE A 316 10.77 33.40 4.35
C ILE A 316 11.52 33.78 5.64
N TYR A 317 10.83 34.42 6.61
CA TYR A 317 11.42 34.69 7.92
C TYR A 317 11.75 33.40 8.69
N PHE A 318 10.86 32.41 8.64
CA PHE A 318 11.07 31.11 9.27
C PHE A 318 12.29 30.40 8.68
N LEU A 319 12.50 30.44 7.36
CA LEU A 319 13.71 29.93 6.73
C LEU A 319 14.96 30.53 7.39
N SER A 320 14.95 31.84 7.66
CA SER A 320 16.11 32.56 8.17
C SER A 320 16.31 32.45 9.70
N ASN A 321 15.26 32.16 10.46
CA ASN A 321 15.26 32.32 11.93
C ASN A 321 14.66 31.15 12.73
N LYS A 322 14.08 30.14 12.06
CA LYS A 322 13.35 29.01 12.68
C LYS A 322 12.24 29.45 13.65
N LYS A 323 11.67 30.64 13.42
CA LYS A 323 10.67 31.29 14.27
C LYS A 323 9.62 31.99 13.42
N VAL A 324 8.45 32.21 13.99
CA VAL A 324 7.41 33.04 13.37
C VAL A 324 7.76 34.52 13.61
N ILE A 325 7.73 35.32 12.54
CA ILE A 325 7.92 36.76 12.62
C ILE A 325 6.77 37.40 13.42
N ASN A 326 7.09 38.34 14.30
CA ASN A 326 6.09 38.95 15.16
C ASN A 326 6.37 40.45 15.42
N GLY A 327 5.41 41.10 16.07
CA GLY A 327 5.51 42.50 16.50
C GLY A 327 5.73 43.47 15.34
N ARG A 328 6.47 44.55 15.63
CA ARG A 328 6.70 45.66 14.69
C ARG A 328 7.44 45.23 13.42
N LEU A 329 8.35 44.25 13.52
CA LEU A 329 9.10 43.74 12.38
C LEU A 329 8.18 43.06 11.35
N SER A 330 7.17 42.31 11.82
CA SER A 330 6.17 41.68 10.95
C SER A 330 5.36 42.72 10.17
N ILE A 331 4.92 43.79 10.83
CA ILE A 331 4.11 44.85 10.22
C ILE A 331 4.91 45.58 9.14
N ILE A 332 6.10 46.07 9.49
CA ILE A 332 6.95 46.84 8.57
C ILE A 332 7.34 46.00 7.35
N THR A 333 7.72 44.73 7.57
CA THR A 333 8.19 43.88 6.46
C THR A 333 7.04 43.49 5.54
N LEU A 334 5.82 43.31 6.07
CA LEU A 334 4.64 43.09 5.24
C LEU A 334 4.29 44.33 4.41
N GLU A 335 4.38 45.53 4.97
CA GLU A 335 4.16 46.78 4.24
C GLU A 335 5.18 46.96 3.11
N GLU A 336 6.47 46.72 3.39
CA GLU A 336 7.54 46.74 2.39
C GLU A 336 7.29 45.71 1.27
N PHE A 337 6.90 44.48 1.62
CA PHE A 337 6.58 43.43 0.66
C PHE A 337 5.41 43.82 -0.24
N ASN A 338 4.32 44.31 0.35
CA ASN A 338 3.11 44.73 -0.37
C ASN A 338 3.36 45.92 -1.30
N THR A 339 4.27 46.82 -0.93
CA THR A 339 4.64 47.96 -1.79
C THR A 339 5.24 47.48 -3.11
N LYS A 340 6.00 46.38 -3.09
CA LYS A 340 6.62 45.76 -4.27
C LYS A 340 5.67 44.88 -5.09
N LEU A 341 4.66 44.29 -4.46
CA LEU A 341 3.64 43.45 -5.11
C LEU A 341 2.65 44.21 -6.03
N SER A 342 2.93 45.45 -6.39
CA SER A 342 2.07 46.27 -7.25
C SER A 342 1.85 45.68 -8.66
N SER A 343 2.62 44.65 -9.04
CA SER A 343 2.28 43.72 -10.13
C SER A 343 2.77 42.30 -9.82
N ALA A 344 2.10 41.27 -10.39
CA ALA A 344 2.48 39.86 -10.22
C ALA A 344 3.88 39.53 -10.77
N GLU A 345 4.42 40.38 -11.65
CA GLU A 345 5.75 40.20 -12.26
C GLU A 345 6.90 40.42 -11.26
N PHE A 346 6.66 41.15 -10.16
CA PHE A 346 7.68 41.49 -9.16
C PHE A 346 7.67 40.58 -7.93
N ILE A 347 6.82 39.55 -7.89
CA ILE A 347 6.68 38.69 -6.71
C ILE A 347 7.98 37.97 -6.36
N ASN A 348 8.69 37.44 -7.37
CA ASN A 348 9.95 36.72 -7.17
C ASN A 348 11.07 37.65 -6.70
N GLU A 349 11.16 38.86 -7.25
CA GLU A 349 12.10 39.88 -6.80
C GLU A 349 11.84 40.28 -5.34
N ALA A 350 10.57 40.48 -4.98
CA ALA A 350 10.19 40.80 -3.61
C ALA A 350 10.54 39.69 -2.61
N LYS A 351 10.35 38.41 -2.98
CA LYS A 351 10.72 37.27 -2.12
C LYS A 351 12.25 37.21 -1.92
N LEU A 352 13.02 37.40 -2.99
CA LEU A 352 14.49 37.38 -2.95
C LEU A 352 15.04 38.49 -2.06
N GLU A 353 14.52 39.71 -2.18
CA GLU A 353 14.97 40.83 -1.35
C GLU A 353 14.66 40.62 0.14
N ILE A 354 13.50 40.05 0.47
CA ILE A 354 13.17 39.74 1.87
C ILE A 354 14.04 38.62 2.42
N LEU A 355 14.33 37.60 1.62
CA LEU A 355 15.28 36.56 2.01
C LEU A 355 16.65 37.18 2.30
N ASP A 356 17.16 38.02 1.40
CA ASP A 356 18.44 38.71 1.59
C ASP A 356 18.44 39.64 2.80
N LYS A 357 17.34 40.37 3.04
CA LYS A 357 17.17 41.20 4.23
C LYS A 357 17.26 40.36 5.50
N PHE A 358 16.53 39.25 5.58
CA PHE A 358 16.50 38.42 6.78
C PHE A 358 17.81 37.67 7.00
N LEU A 359 18.42 37.09 5.97
CA LEU A 359 19.74 36.46 6.10
C LEU A 359 20.83 37.45 6.55
N ASN A 360 20.65 38.75 6.30
CA ASN A 360 21.58 39.79 6.75
C ASN A 360 21.29 40.35 8.15
N MET A 361 20.20 39.96 8.81
CA MET A 361 19.95 40.32 10.21
C MET A 361 20.94 39.62 11.12
N GLU A 362 21.44 40.32 12.14
CA GLU A 362 22.47 39.78 13.05
C GLU A 362 22.01 38.50 13.75
N SER A 363 20.77 38.48 14.26
CA SER A 363 20.17 37.28 14.86
C SER A 363 20.05 36.10 13.90
N SER A 364 19.87 36.37 12.61
CA SER A 364 19.77 35.33 11.58
C SER A 364 21.15 34.81 11.19
N LYS A 365 22.17 35.68 11.10
CA LYS A 365 23.57 35.28 10.88
C LYS A 365 24.06 34.35 11.98
N GLU A 366 23.86 34.73 13.24
CA GLU A 366 24.21 33.89 14.40
C GLU A 366 23.53 32.52 14.33
N TYR A 367 22.24 32.49 13.99
CA TYR A 367 21.51 31.24 13.83
C TYR A 367 22.03 30.40 12.65
N MET A 368 22.29 31.02 11.50
CA MET A 368 22.81 30.34 10.30
C MET A 368 24.21 29.77 10.52
N GLU A 369 25.08 30.50 11.21
CA GLU A 369 26.39 29.97 11.63
C GLU A 369 26.23 28.80 12.60
N SER A 370 25.29 28.89 13.55
CA SER A 370 25.07 27.81 14.53
C SER A 370 24.59 26.49 13.89
N ILE A 371 23.80 26.55 12.79
CA ILE A 371 23.33 25.33 12.12
C ILE A 371 24.38 24.73 11.17
N LEU A 372 25.35 25.53 10.70
CA LEU A 372 26.40 25.12 9.77
C LEU A 372 27.70 24.68 10.47
N ASN A 373 27.83 24.92 11.78
CA ASN A 373 28.96 24.40 12.57
C ASN A 373 28.69 22.92 12.91
N PHE A 374 29.37 22.02 12.18
CA PHE A 374 29.29 20.56 12.33
C PHE A 374 30.38 20.00 13.23
#